data_AF-A0A1V0UUA5-F1
#
_entry.id   AF-A0A1V0UUA5-F1
#
_cell.length_a   1.000
_cell.length_b   1.000
_cell.length_c   1.000
_cell.angle_alpha   90.00
_cell.angle_beta   90.00
_cell.angle_gamma   90.00
#
_symmetry.space_group_name_H-M   'P 1'
#
loop_
_entity.id
_entity.type
_entity.pdbx_description
1 polymer ?
#
loop_
_entity_poly.entity_id
_entity_poly.type
_entity_poly.pdbx_seq_one_letter_code
_entity_poly.pdbx_strand_id
1 'polypeptide(L)'
;MAKKLQLLKHAPRNWLLGQRSKQLYQGICDYCRERVFIEKTSENALEFIRSWIKSKYLILDTETTGIEYDSEIVDIAIIDLDKNLIFASLVKPICPIPEEATMIHGITNEMVADAPSWLEVWAQVQKLLSGKTLLIYNADFD
;
A
#
# COMPACT_ATOMS: atom_id res chain seq x y z
N MET A 1 -1.07 -2.04 19.35
CA MET A 1 -2.15 -1.04 19.22
C MET A 1 -1.76 -0.04 18.14
N ALA A 2 -2.13 -0.33 16.89
CA ALA A 2 -1.79 0.50 15.74
C ALA A 2 -2.73 1.72 15.65
N LYS A 3 -2.17 2.90 15.43
CA LYS A 3 -2.92 4.13 15.18
C LYS A 3 -3.09 4.32 13.67
N LYS A 4 -4.37 4.42 13.29
CA LYS A 4 -4.95 4.69 11.97
C LYS A 4 -4.35 5.93 11.28
N LEU A 5 -3.81 5.76 10.07
CA LEU A 5 -3.67 6.85 9.10
C LEU A 5 -4.60 6.55 7.92
N GLN A 6 -5.83 7.10 7.96
CA GLN A 6 -6.74 7.07 6.81
C GLN A 6 -6.23 8.07 5.75
N LEU A 7 -5.55 7.57 4.73
CA LEU A 7 -5.36 8.31 3.49
C LEU A 7 -6.51 7.98 2.55
N LEU A 8 -7.59 8.75 2.63
CA LEU A 8 -8.68 8.75 1.66
C LEU A 8 -8.15 9.35 0.35
N LYS A 9 -7.77 8.49 -0.60
CA LYS A 9 -7.62 8.89 -2.00
C LYS A 9 -8.93 8.56 -2.73
N HIS A 10 -9.54 9.60 -3.30
CA HIS A 10 -10.72 9.59 -4.19
C HIS A 10 -12.10 9.77 -3.51
N ALA A 11 -12.36 10.99 -3.01
CA ALA A 11 -13.72 11.51 -3.00
C ALA A 11 -14.01 12.18 -4.37
N PRO A 12 -15.07 11.78 -5.10
CA PRO A 12 -15.48 12.46 -6.34
C PRO A 12 -15.79 13.94 -6.07
N ARG A 13 -15.39 14.83 -6.99
CA ARG A 13 -15.39 16.32 -6.86
C ARG A 13 -16.75 16.96 -6.49
N ASN A 14 -17.85 16.22 -6.40
CA ASN A 14 -19.21 16.79 -6.35
C ASN A 14 -20.05 16.44 -5.09
N TRP A 15 -19.49 15.84 -4.03
CA TRP A 15 -20.27 15.41 -2.85
C TRP A 15 -20.26 16.35 -1.62
N LEU A 16 -19.74 17.59 -1.71
CA LEU A 16 -19.70 18.52 -0.56
C LEU A 16 -20.05 19.98 -0.91
N LEU A 17 -21.12 20.19 -1.69
CA LEU A 17 -21.78 21.49 -1.85
C LEU A 17 -23.04 21.64 -0.96
N GLY A 18 -23.22 20.75 0.02
CA GLY A 18 -24.25 20.86 1.05
C GLY A 18 -23.66 21.37 2.36
N GLN A 19 -23.84 22.66 2.65
CA GLN A 19 -23.67 23.31 3.96
C GLN A 19 -22.27 23.26 4.60
N ARG A 20 -21.29 23.96 4.01
CA ARG A 20 -20.04 24.32 4.71
C ARG A 20 -20.29 25.56 5.58
N SER A 21 -20.04 25.48 6.88
CA SER A 21 -20.14 26.63 7.77
C SER A 21 -19.12 27.69 7.34
N LYS A 22 -19.56 28.96 7.21
CA LYS A 22 -18.66 30.11 7.00
C LYS A 22 -18.01 30.57 8.31
N GLN A 23 -17.91 29.70 9.31
CA GLN A 23 -17.47 30.10 10.64
C GLN A 23 -15.94 30.01 10.70
N LEU A 24 -15.30 31.17 10.63
CA LEU A 24 -13.86 31.29 10.82
C LEU A 24 -13.52 31.02 12.28
N TYR A 25 -12.64 30.06 12.53
CA TYR A 25 -12.06 29.85 13.85
C TYR A 25 -10.63 30.41 13.83
N GLN A 26 -10.34 31.37 14.71
CA GLN A 26 -9.05 32.07 14.74
C GLN A 26 -8.63 32.65 13.37
N GLY A 27 -9.60 33.09 12.55
CA GLY A 27 -9.35 33.70 11.24
C GLY A 27 -9.13 32.73 10.08
N ILE A 28 -9.30 31.41 10.28
CA ILE A 28 -9.06 30.39 9.26
C ILE A 28 -10.34 29.58 9.02
N CYS A 29 -10.69 29.30 7.76
CA CYS A 29 -11.84 28.44 7.43
C CYS A 29 -11.47 26.95 7.57
N ASP A 30 -12.47 26.08 7.71
CA ASP A 30 -12.24 24.65 7.96
C ASP A 30 -11.37 23.97 6.89
N TYR A 31 -11.52 24.34 5.61
CA TYR A 31 -10.65 23.87 4.53
C TYR A 31 -9.18 24.27 4.71
N CYS A 32 -8.93 25.53 5.06
CA CYS A 32 -7.56 26.01 5.30
C CYS A 32 -6.97 25.40 6.58
N ARG A 33 -7.80 25.11 7.59
CA ARG A 33 -7.35 24.42 8.81
C ARG A 33 -6.92 22.99 8.54
N GLU A 34 -7.71 22.25 7.77
CA GLU A 34 -7.38 20.88 7.35
C GLU A 34 -6.09 20.86 6.53
N ARG A 35 -5.90 21.83 5.61
CA ARG A 35 -4.65 21.98 4.86
C ARG A 35 -3.43 22.25 5.75
N VAL A 36 -3.51 23.21 6.68
CA VAL A 36 -2.40 23.51 7.61
C VAL A 36 -2.08 22.30 8.48
N PHE A 37 -3.10 21.54 8.89
CA PHE A 37 -2.93 20.30 9.64
C PHE A 37 -2.22 19.22 8.81
N ILE A 38 -2.64 19.01 7.56
CA ILE A 38 -1.99 18.08 6.63
C ILE A 38 -0.54 18.49 6.38
N GLU A 39 -0.27 19.77 6.13
CA GLU A 39 1.08 20.28 5.88
C GLU A 39 2.02 20.03 7.07
N LYS A 40 1.63 20.43 8.29
CA LYS A 40 2.42 20.16 9.51
C LYS A 40 2.61 18.67 9.79
N THR A 41 1.56 17.86 9.57
CA THR A 41 1.64 16.41 9.77
C THR A 41 2.59 15.77 8.76
N SER A 42 2.60 16.27 7.52
CA SER A 42 3.50 15.82 6.47
C SER A 42 4.96 16.15 6.77
N GLU A 43 5.24 17.35 7.30
CA GLU A 43 6.59 17.74 7.73
C GLU A 43 7.14 16.81 8.82
N ASN A 44 6.35 16.56 9.86
CA ASN A 44 6.73 15.63 10.93
C ASN A 44 6.95 14.19 10.43
N ALA A 45 6.10 13.73 9.49
CA ALA A 45 6.26 12.42 8.88
C ALA A 45 7.54 12.33 8.04
N LEU A 46 7.88 13.40 7.29
CA LEU A 46 9.11 13.45 6.51
C LEU A 46 10.35 13.43 7.40
N GLU A 47 10.36 14.16 8.51
CA GLU A 47 11.49 14.15 9.44
C GLU A 47 11.65 12.77 10.11
N PHE A 48 10.54 12.14 10.49
CA PHE A 48 10.54 10.78 11.02
C PHE A 48 11.05 9.75 9.99
N ILE A 49 10.58 9.79 8.75
CA ILE A 49 11.03 8.90 7.66
C ILE A 49 12.51 9.17 7.32
N ARG A 50 12.97 10.42 7.35
CA ARG A 50 14.38 10.77 7.13
C ARG A 50 15.31 10.16 8.19
N SER A 51 14.81 9.91 9.40
CA SER A 51 15.58 9.26 10.46
C SER A 51 15.82 7.76 10.21
N TRP A 52 15.11 7.16 9.25
CA TRP A 52 15.21 5.73 8.97
C TRP A 52 16.52 5.37 8.30
N ILE A 53 17.11 4.27 8.77
CA ILE A 53 18.30 3.70 8.15
C ILE A 53 17.85 2.90 6.93
N LYS A 54 18.11 3.40 5.73
CA LYS A 54 17.65 2.80 4.45
C LYS A 54 17.87 1.29 4.35
N SER A 55 19.03 0.79 4.79
CA SER A 55 19.35 -0.64 4.76
C SER A 55 18.52 -1.52 5.69
N LYS A 56 17.70 -0.95 6.58
CA LYS A 56 16.83 -1.67 7.51
C LYS A 56 15.37 -1.77 7.06
N TYR A 57 14.93 -0.97 6.09
CA TYR A 57 13.53 -0.90 5.69
C TYR A 57 13.33 -1.37 4.26
N LEU A 58 12.23 -2.09 4.03
CA LEU A 58 11.76 -2.48 2.71
C LEU A 58 10.29 -2.11 2.59
N ILE A 59 9.88 -1.72 1.39
CA ILE A 59 8.48 -1.51 1.03
C ILE A 59 8.03 -2.75 0.27
N LEU A 60 6.89 -3.30 0.65
CA LEU A 60 6.31 -4.51 0.05
C LEU A 60 4.86 -4.23 -0.30
N ASP A 61 4.43 -4.80 -1.41
CA ASP A 61 3.06 -4.74 -1.92
C ASP A 61 2.75 -6.07 -2.61
N THR A 62 1.50 -6.52 -2.50
CA THR A 62 1.02 -7.75 -3.13
C THR A 62 -0.27 -7.51 -3.91
N GLU A 63 -0.44 -8.28 -4.98
CA GLU A 63 -1.74 -8.48 -5.62
C GLU A 63 -2.18 -9.92 -5.37
N THR A 64 -3.48 -10.11 -5.19
CA THR A 64 -4.05 -11.39 -4.74
C THR A 64 -5.26 -11.79 -5.57
N THR A 65 -5.68 -13.05 -5.46
CA THR A 65 -6.93 -13.54 -6.06
C THR A 65 -8.20 -12.97 -5.42
N GLY A 66 -8.10 -12.22 -4.31
CA GLY A 66 -9.24 -11.70 -3.56
C GLY A 66 -8.83 -10.99 -2.26
N ILE A 67 -9.81 -10.68 -1.40
CA ILE A 67 -9.59 -9.98 -0.11
C ILE A 67 -9.81 -10.83 1.13
N GLU A 68 -10.20 -12.09 0.93
CA GLU A 68 -10.50 -13.03 2.01
C GLU A 68 -9.23 -13.76 2.46
N TYR A 69 -9.27 -14.38 3.63
CA TYR A 69 -8.11 -15.02 4.26
C TYR A 69 -7.49 -16.18 3.46
N ASP A 70 -8.26 -16.75 2.53
CA ASP A 70 -7.86 -17.85 1.64
C ASP A 70 -7.42 -17.35 0.26
N SER A 71 -7.34 -16.03 0.06
CA SER A 71 -6.82 -15.44 -1.17
C SER A 71 -5.34 -15.75 -1.34
N GLU A 72 -4.93 -16.01 -2.57
CA GLU A 72 -3.56 -16.36 -2.91
C GLU A 72 -2.86 -15.17 -3.57
N ILE A 73 -1.58 -14.99 -3.27
CA ILE A 73 -0.75 -13.97 -3.91
C ILE A 73 -0.53 -14.35 -5.37
N VAL A 74 -0.70 -13.38 -6.28
CA VAL A 74 -0.49 -13.50 -7.73
C VAL A 74 0.62 -12.58 -8.24
N ASP A 75 0.97 -11.53 -7.50
CA ASP A 75 2.15 -10.71 -7.72
C ASP A 75 2.70 -10.21 -6.38
N ILE A 76 4.02 -10.03 -6.32
CA ILE A 76 4.70 -9.43 -5.18
C ILE A 76 5.82 -8.52 -5.66
N ALA A 77 5.89 -7.32 -5.09
CA ALA A 77 6.95 -6.36 -5.35
C ALA A 77 7.60 -5.89 -4.04
N ILE A 78 8.93 -5.80 -4.06
CA ILE A 78 9.72 -5.33 -2.92
C ILE A 78 10.73 -4.30 -3.42
N ILE A 79 10.69 -3.10 -2.82
CA ILE A 79 11.62 -2.01 -3.10
C ILE A 79 12.30 -1.51 -1.83
N ASP A 80 13.44 -0.82 -1.97
CA ASP A 80 14.05 -0.08 -0.87
C ASP A 80 13.53 1.38 -0.79
N LEU A 81 14.00 2.13 0.23
CA LEU A 81 13.62 3.54 0.39
C LEU A 81 14.15 4.47 -0.71
N ASP A 82 15.13 4.01 -1.49
CA ASP A 82 15.65 4.72 -2.67
C ASP A 82 14.90 4.35 -3.96
N LYS A 83 13.82 3.56 -3.83
CA LYS A 83 12.98 3.06 -4.93
C LYS A 83 13.70 2.10 -5.87
N ASN A 84 14.79 1.50 -5.43
CA ASN A 84 15.42 0.42 -6.18
C ASN A 84 14.56 -0.83 -6.06
N LEU A 85 14.32 -1.49 -7.19
CA LEU A 85 13.64 -2.78 -7.21
C LEU A 85 14.56 -3.84 -6.62
N ILE A 86 14.14 -4.43 -5.49
CA ILE A 86 14.87 -5.50 -4.81
C ILE A 86 14.41 -6.86 -5.30
N PHE A 87 13.10 -7.02 -5.46
CA PHE A 87 12.48 -8.25 -5.94
C PHE A 87 11.12 -7.94 -6.56
N ALA A 88 10.77 -8.64 -7.64
CA ALA A 88 9.41 -8.72 -8.14
C ALA A 88 9.19 -10.09 -8.78
N SER A 89 7.99 -10.63 -8.63
CA SER A 89 7.60 -11.88 -9.28
C SER A 89 6.09 -11.99 -9.37
N LEU A 90 5.61 -12.39 -10.55
CA LEU A 90 4.32 -13.06 -10.65
C LEU A 90 4.38 -14.38 -9.89
N VAL A 91 3.24 -14.79 -9.36
CA VAL A 91 3.07 -16.03 -8.60
C VAL A 91 1.92 -16.81 -9.22
N LYS A 92 2.12 -18.11 -9.45
CA LYS A 92 1.07 -18.99 -9.90
C LYS A 92 0.20 -19.42 -8.70
N PRO A 93 -1.06 -18.96 -8.61
CA PRO A 93 -1.98 -19.43 -7.58
C PRO A 93 -2.45 -20.87 -7.86
N ILE A 94 -2.96 -21.55 -6.84
CA ILE A 94 -3.58 -22.85 -6.98
C ILE A 94 -4.99 -22.71 -7.57
N CYS A 95 -5.74 -21.69 -7.15
CA CYS A 95 -7.04 -21.35 -7.72
C CYS A 95 -6.94 -20.39 -8.91
N PRO A 96 -7.91 -20.43 -9.86
CA PRO A 96 -7.98 -19.42 -10.91
C PRO A 96 -8.19 -18.02 -10.33
N ILE A 97 -7.52 -17.03 -10.91
CA ILE A 97 -7.73 -15.61 -10.58
C ILE A 97 -9.16 -15.23 -11.00
N PRO A 98 -10.00 -14.72 -10.08
CA PRO A 98 -11.33 -14.21 -10.41
C PRO A 98 -11.28 -13.02 -11.38
N GLU A 99 -12.37 -12.83 -12.14
CA GLU A 99 -12.46 -11.71 -13.10
C GLU A 99 -12.46 -10.36 -12.37
N GLU A 100 -13.07 -10.29 -11.19
CA GLU A 100 -13.11 -9.08 -10.37
C GLU A 100 -11.72 -8.65 -9.89
N ALA A 101 -10.89 -9.61 -9.46
CA ALA A 101 -9.49 -9.35 -9.10
C ALA A 101 -8.70 -8.91 -10.34
N THR A 102 -8.87 -9.62 -11.46
CA THR A 102 -8.27 -9.27 -12.75
C THR A 102 -8.65 -7.84 -13.19
N MET A 103 -9.89 -7.39 -12.97
CA MET A 103 -10.32 -6.03 -13.30
C MET A 103 -9.64 -4.95 -12.43
N ILE A 104 -9.19 -5.31 -11.22
CA ILE A 104 -8.52 -4.38 -10.30
C ILE A 104 -7.03 -4.25 -10.66
N HIS A 105 -6.30 -5.37 -10.70
CA HIS A 105 -4.84 -5.37 -10.82
C HIS A 105 -4.35 -5.70 -12.25
N GLY A 106 -5.20 -6.21 -13.14
CA GLY A 106 -4.88 -6.46 -14.55
C GLY A 106 -4.06 -7.72 -14.84
N ILE A 107 -3.93 -8.63 -13.87
CA ILE A 107 -3.14 -9.89 -14.01
C ILE A 107 -4.10 -11.01 -14.38
N THR A 108 -3.84 -11.69 -15.50
CA THR A 108 -4.69 -12.77 -16.00
C THR A 108 -4.13 -14.14 -15.65
N ASN A 109 -4.99 -15.17 -15.71
CA ASN A 109 -4.59 -16.56 -15.51
C ASN A 109 -3.49 -17.00 -16.50
N GLU A 110 -3.47 -16.45 -17.71
CA GLU A 110 -2.45 -16.73 -18.73
C GLU A 110 -1.09 -16.13 -18.35
N MET A 111 -1.07 -14.93 -17.73
CA MET A 111 0.17 -14.28 -17.30
C MET A 111 0.90 -15.09 -16.21
N VAL A 112 0.14 -15.77 -15.34
CA VAL A 112 0.68 -16.56 -14.23
C VAL A 112 0.81 -18.06 -14.55
N ALA A 113 0.44 -18.50 -15.76
CA ALA A 113 0.38 -19.93 -16.11
C ALA A 113 1.73 -20.64 -15.94
N ASP A 114 2.83 -19.96 -16.27
CA ASP A 114 4.21 -20.45 -16.17
C ASP A 114 5.01 -19.75 -15.05
N ALA A 115 4.33 -18.96 -14.20
CA ALA A 115 4.95 -18.29 -13.06
C ALA A 115 5.35 -19.32 -11.97
N PRO A 116 6.36 -18.99 -11.13
CA PRO A 116 6.73 -19.84 -10.00
C PRO A 116 5.58 -19.96 -9.00
N SER A 117 5.56 -21.08 -8.26
CA SER A 117 4.64 -21.26 -7.14
C SER A 117 5.00 -20.33 -5.97
N TRP A 118 4.03 -20.10 -5.06
CA TRP A 118 4.27 -19.30 -3.86
C TRP A 118 5.44 -19.84 -3.02
N LEU A 119 5.60 -21.17 -2.92
CA LEU A 119 6.69 -21.77 -2.14
C LEU A 119 8.08 -21.42 -2.69
N GLU A 120 8.22 -21.37 -4.01
CA GLU A 120 9.49 -21.02 -4.67
C GLU A 120 9.81 -19.54 -4.52
N VAL A 121 8.79 -18.68 -4.59
CA VAL A 121 8.93 -17.23 -4.37
C VAL A 121 9.25 -16.94 -2.90
N TRP A 122 8.52 -17.56 -1.97
CA TRP A 122 8.73 -17.40 -0.53
C TRP A 122 10.13 -17.82 -0.08
N ALA A 123 10.73 -18.85 -0.68
CA ALA A 123 12.10 -19.27 -0.41
C ALA A 123 13.14 -18.15 -0.65
N GLN A 124 12.85 -17.24 -1.56
CA GLN A 124 13.69 -16.09 -1.89
C GLN A 124 13.31 -14.88 -1.02
N VAL A 125 12.02 -14.57 -0.97
CA VAL A 125 11.46 -13.43 -0.22
C VAL A 125 11.85 -13.50 1.25
N GLN A 126 11.67 -14.64 1.92
CA GLN A 126 12.00 -14.76 3.35
C GLN A 126 13.45 -14.39 3.69
N LYS A 127 14.39 -14.64 2.77
CA LYS A 127 15.81 -14.30 2.96
C LYS A 127 16.03 -12.80 2.85
N LEU A 128 15.32 -12.14 1.93
CA LEU A 128 15.38 -10.69 1.75
C LEU A 128 14.78 -9.95 2.95
N LEU A 129 13.70 -10.48 3.50
CA LEU A 129 12.96 -9.87 4.62
C LEU A 129 13.66 -10.05 5.98
N SER A 130 14.56 -11.03 6.09
CA SER A 130 15.23 -11.35 7.36
C SER A 130 15.98 -10.14 7.93
N GLY A 131 15.61 -9.75 9.16
CA GLY A 131 16.22 -8.61 9.86
C GLY A 131 15.84 -7.24 9.30
N LYS A 132 14.83 -7.15 8.42
CA LYS A 132 14.27 -5.90 7.88
C LYS A 132 12.96 -5.54 8.57
N THR A 133 12.63 -4.26 8.56
CA THR A 133 11.31 -3.74 8.89
C THR A 133 10.54 -3.48 7.61
N LEU A 134 9.33 -4.02 7.52
CA LEU A 134 8.47 -3.84 6.35
C LEU A 134 7.59 -2.60 6.47
N LEU A 135 7.40 -1.95 5.34
CA LEU A 135 6.53 -0.80 5.15
C LEU A 135 5.48 -1.19 4.12
N ILE A 136 4.26 -1.41 4.61
CA ILE A 136 3.16 -1.92 3.80
C ILE A 136 1.95 -1.02 4.07
N TYR A 137 1.24 -0.65 3.00
CA TYR A 137 -0.02 0.04 3.14
C TYR A 137 -1.12 -0.98 3.43
N ASN A 138 -1.83 -0.82 4.54
CA ASN A 138 -2.83 -1.82 4.99
C ASN A 138 -2.22 -3.20 5.32
N ALA A 139 -1.10 -3.22 6.04
CA ALA A 139 -0.31 -4.41 6.41
C ALA A 139 -1.05 -5.58 7.10
N ASP A 140 -2.34 -5.47 7.42
CA ASP A 140 -3.15 -6.61 7.88
C ASP A 140 -3.68 -7.44 6.70
N PHE A 141 -3.66 -6.87 5.48
CA PHE A 141 -4.06 -7.53 4.23
C PHE A 141 -2.93 -8.39 3.67
N ASP A 142 -1.72 -7.80 3.54
CA ASP A 142 -0.50 -8.48 3.12
C ASP A 142 0.10 -9.38 4.21
#